data_AF-A0A661UTJ5-F1
#
_entry.id   AF-A0A661UTJ5-F1
#
_cell.length_a   1.000
_cell.length_b   1.000
_cell.length_c   1.000
_cell.angle_alpha   90.00
_cell.angle_beta   90.00
_cell.angle_gamma   90.00
#
_symmetry.space_group_name_H-M   'P 1'
#
loop_
_entity.id
_entity.type
_entity.pdbx_description
1 polymer ?
#
loop_
_entity_poly.entity_id
_entity_poly.type
_entity_poly.pdbx_seq_one_letter_code
_entity_poly.pdbx_strand_id
1 'polypeptide(L)' 'MKPDTKTDVLKRLAFIEGHLQGVRRMVDDDKYCVDVLKQTFAVRRAIEKMEQLMLDGHLHTCVVEGIKDGR' A
#
# COMPACT_ATOMS: atom_id res chain seq x y z
N MET A 1 -10.77 -11.99 2.77
CA MET A 1 -10.58 -10.69 2.11
C MET A 1 -11.51 -10.61 0.91
N LYS A 2 -12.35 -9.56 0.79
CA LYS A 2 -13.32 -9.45 -0.32
C LYS A 2 -12.61 -9.38 -1.68
N PRO A 3 -13.20 -9.92 -2.76
CA PRO A 3 -12.65 -9.85 -4.12
C PRO A 3 -12.30 -8.41 -4.56
N ASP A 4 -13.15 -7.44 -4.21
CA ASP A 4 -12.94 -6.03 -4.55
C ASP A 4 -11.73 -5.44 -3.81
N THR A 5 -11.62 -5.69 -2.49
CA THR A 5 -10.45 -5.29 -1.69
C THR A 5 -9.16 -5.88 -2.26
N LYS A 6 -9.17 -7.14 -2.71
CA LYS A 6 -8.00 -7.78 -3.33
C LYS A 6 -7.56 -7.06 -4.60
N THR A 7 -8.52 -6.76 -5.47
CA THR A 7 -8.25 -6.08 -6.74
C THR A 7 -7.65 -4.70 -6.48
N ASP A 8 -8.19 -3.94 -5.53
CA ASP A 8 -7.71 -2.59 -5.23
C ASP A 8 -6.35 -2.58 -4.53
N VAL A 9 -6.08 -3.55 -3.65
CA VAL A 9 -4.75 -3.74 -3.04
C VAL A 9 -3.71 -4.05 -4.12
N LEU A 10 -4.01 -4.95 -5.06
CA LEU A 10 -3.09 -5.27 -6.16
C LEU A 10 -2.80 -4.07 -7.05
N LYS A 11 -3.81 -3.24 -7.36
CA LYS A 11 -3.60 -1.98 -8.10
C LYS A 11 -2.68 -1.02 -7.34
N ARG A 12 -2.87 -0.88 -6.03
CA ARG A 12 -2.04 -0.01 -5.18
C ARG A 12 -0.61 -0.53 -5.07
N LEU A 13 -0.42 -1.85 -4.95
CA LEU A 13 0.90 -2.48 -4.97
C LEU A 13 1.65 -2.16 -6.27
N ALA A 14 1.00 -2.34 -7.43
CA ALA A 14 1.63 -2.03 -8.72
C ALA A 14 2.05 -0.55 -8.84
N PHE A 15 1.23 0.37 -8.31
CA PHE A 15 1.58 1.79 -8.23
C PHE A 15 2.79 2.04 -7.31
N ILE A 16 2.79 1.45 -6.11
CA ILE A 16 3.89 1.57 -5.15
C ILE A 16 5.20 1.03 -5.74
N GLU A 17 5.13 -0.11 -6.42
CA GLU A 17 6.28 -0.70 -7.11
C GLU A 17 6.86 0.24 -8.16
N GLY A 18 6.00 0.80 -9.04
CA GLY A 18 6.44 1.77 -10.05
C GLY A 18 7.06 3.04 -9.43
N HIS A 19 6.51 3.53 -8.33
CA HIS A 19 7.07 4.68 -7.61
C HIS A 19 8.43 4.34 -6.99
N LEU A 20 8.57 3.17 -6.38
CA LEU A 20 9.83 2.71 -5.81
C LEU A 20 10.91 2.52 -6.87
N GLN A 21 10.56 2.03 -8.07
CA GLN A 21 11.47 2.01 -9.22
C GLN A 21 11.93 3.43 -9.62
N GLY A 22 11.05 4.42 -9.51
CA GLY A 22 11.40 5.83 -9.69
C GLY A 22 12.41 6.33 -8.66
N VAL A 23 12.21 6.00 -7.38
CA VAL A 23 13.17 6.31 -6.30
C VAL A 23 14.53 5.67 -6.57
N ARG A 24 14.56 4.40 -7.00
CA ARG A 24 15.82 3.73 -7.36
C ARG A 24 16.58 4.50 -8.43
N ARG A 25 15.90 4.88 -9.53
CA ARG A 25 16.52 5.70 -10.59
C ARG A 25 17.04 7.04 -10.09
N MET A 26 16.34 7.69 -9.15
CA MET A 26 16.83 8.95 -8.58
C MET A 26 18.13 8.76 -7.80
N VAL A 27 18.30 7.61 -7.13
CA VAL A 27 19.55 7.28 -6.45
C VAL A 27 20.66 6.97 -7.46
N ASP A 28 20.36 6.15 -8.48
CA ASP A 28 21.31 5.80 -9.54
C ASP A 28 21.79 7.04 -10.32
N ASP A 29 20.92 8.05 -10.48
CA ASP A 29 21.20 9.31 -11.18
C ASP A 29 21.82 10.40 -10.28
N ASP A 30 22.26 10.06 -9.05
CA ASP A 30 22.82 10.99 -8.06
C ASP A 30 21.93 12.24 -7.82
N LYS A 31 20.60 12.06 -7.79
CA LYS A 31 19.68 13.18 -7.52
C LYS A 31 19.85 13.70 -6.10
N TYR A 32 19.51 14.97 -5.92
CA TYR A 32 19.61 15.64 -4.63
C TYR A 32 18.87 14.87 -3.52
N CYS A 33 19.60 14.57 -2.43
CA CYS A 33 19.12 13.70 -1.37
C CYS A 33 17.76 14.12 -0.80
N VAL A 34 17.49 15.42 -0.67
CA VAL A 34 16.22 15.93 -0.15
C VAL A 34 15.05 15.56 -1.07
N ASP A 35 15.25 15.53 -2.38
CA ASP A 35 14.20 15.15 -3.31
C ASP A 35 13.95 13.65 -3.30
N VAL A 36 15.00 12.83 -3.15
CA VAL A 36 14.86 11.38 -2.91
C VAL A 36 14.06 11.14 -1.63
N LEU A 37 14.38 11.84 -0.54
CA LEU A 37 13.66 11.73 0.74
C LEU A 37 12.18 12.14 0.64
N LYS A 38 11.84 13.16 -0.16
CA LYS A 38 10.44 13.51 -0.43
C LYS A 38 9.70 12.37 -1.15
N GLN A 39 10.35 11.71 -2.11
CA GLN A 39 9.73 10.59 -2.83
C GLN A 39 9.59 9.35 -1.95
N THR A 40 10.56 9.02 -1.10
CA THR A 40 10.41 7.91 -0.15
C THR A 40 9.29 8.16 0.86
N PHE A 41 9.09 9.42 1.30
CA PHE A 41 7.93 9.79 2.12
C PHE A 41 6.61 9.56 1.38
N ALA A 42 6.52 9.91 0.10
CA ALA A 42 5.34 9.65 -0.71
C ALA A 42 5.04 8.15 -0.85
N VAL A 43 6.07 7.32 -1.05
CA VAL A 43 5.95 5.85 -1.05
C VAL A 43 5.42 5.34 0.29
N ARG A 44 5.95 5.81 1.42
CA ARG A 44 5.45 5.44 2.75
C ARG A 44 3.97 5.76 2.92
N ARG A 45 3.53 6.94 2.50
CA ARG A 45 2.10 7.33 2.55
C ARG A 45 1.22 6.47 1.64
N ALA A 46 1.75 6.01 0.51
CA ALA A 46 1.02 5.10 -0.38
C ALA A 46 0.83 3.71 0.27
N ILE A 47 1.86 3.19 0.95
CA ILE A 47 1.79 1.94 1.72
C ILE A 47 0.76 2.06 2.85
N GLU A 48 0.83 3.12 3.67
CA GLU A 48 -0.11 3.35 4.77
C GLU A 48 -1.57 3.35 4.29
N LYS A 49 -1.86 3.97 3.13
CA LYS A 49 -3.22 3.98 2.54
C LYS A 49 -3.66 2.60 2.05
N MET A 50 -2.74 1.79 1.54
CA MET A 50 -3.04 0.43 1.12
C MET A 50 -3.32 -0.48 2.33
N GLU A 51 -2.53 -0.33 3.40
CA GLU A 51 -2.74 -1.05 4.66
C GLU A 51 -4.10 -0.71 5.29
N GLN A 52 -4.49 0.56 5.28
CA GLN A 52 -5.82 0.98 5.74
C GLN A 52 -6.96 0.29 4.97
N LEU A 53 -6.83 0.18 3.64
CA LEU A 53 -7.80 -0.54 2.81
C LEU A 53 -7.86 -2.03 3.15
N MET A 54 -6.70 -2.65 3.39
CA MET A 54 -6.64 -4.06 3.81
C MET A 54 -7.30 -4.28 5.16
N LEU A 55 -7.02 -3.40 6.13
CA LEU A 55 -7.60 -3.44 7.47
C LEU A 55 -9.12 -3.29 7.41
N ASP A 56 -9.62 -2.32 6.65
CA ASP A 56 -11.05 -2.12 6.45
C ASP A 56 -11.73 -3.37 5.86
N GLY A 57 -11.12 -3.96 4.83
CA GLY A 57 -11.60 -5.21 4.25
C GLY A 57 -11.58 -6.39 5.22
N HIS A 58 -10.59 -6.46 6.12
CA HIS A 58 -10.48 -7.49 7.16
C HIS A 58 -11.59 -7.35 8.21
N LEU A 59 -11.81 -6.12 8.71
CA LEU A 59 -12.87 -5.83 9.68
C LEU A 59 -14.25 -6.16 9.12
N HIS A 60 -14.51 -5.87 7.83
CA HIS A 60 -15.80 -6.14 7.18
C HIS A 60 -15.99 -7.56 6.64
N THR A 61 -15.00 -8.46 6.81
CA THR A 61 -15.13 -9.88 6.42
C THR A 61 -14.79 -10.80 7.58
N CYS A 62 -13.51 -11.03 7.81
CA CYS A 62 -12.99 -12.01 8.75
C CYS A 62 -13.54 -11.81 10.17
N VAL A 63 -13.65 -10.57 10.64
CA VAL A 63 -14.16 -10.27 11.98
C VAL A 63 -15.69 -10.45 12.06
N VAL A 64 -16.42 -9.95 11.06
CA VAL A 64 -17.89 -10.11 11.01
C VAL A 64 -18.30 -11.57 10.86
N GLU A 65 -17.57 -12.34 10.07
CA GLU A 65 -17.77 -13.80 9.92
C GLU A 65 -17.45 -14.52 11.23
N GLY A 66 -16.34 -14.17 11.91
CA GLY A 66 -16.00 -14.73 13.22
C GLY A 66 -17.09 -14.53 14.27
N ILE A 67 -17.60 -13.30 14.39
CA ILE A 67 -18.70 -12.96 15.32
C ILE A 67 -19.97 -13.76 14.99
N LYS A 68 -20.31 -13.93 13.70
CA LYS A 68 -21.48 -14.73 13.28
C LYS A 68 -21.31 -16.22 13.58
N ASP A 69 -20.09 -16.73 13.48
CA ASP A 69 -19.75 -18.12 13.78
C ASP A 69 -19.52 -18.38 15.28
N GLY A 70 -19.71 -17.37 16.15
CA GLY A 70 -19.54 -17.49 17.59
C GLY A 70 -18.08 -17.63 18.06
N ARG A 71 -17.13 -17.12 17.27
CA ARG A 71 -15.69 -17.05 17.59
C ARG A 71 -15.21 -15.62 17.83
#